data_AF-A0A7Y4ZUT9-F1
#
_entry.id   AF-A0A7Y4ZUT9-F1
#
_cell.length_a   1.000
_cell.length_b   1.000
_cell.length_c   1.000
_cell.angle_alpha   90.00
_cell.angle_beta   90.00
_cell.angle_gamma   90.00
#
_symmetry.space_group_name_H-M   'P 1'
#
loop_
_entity.id
_entity.type
_entity.pdbx_description
1 polymer ?
#
loop_
_entity_poly.entity_id
_entity_poly.type
_entity_poly.pdbx_seq_one_letter_code
_entity_poly.pdbx_strand_id
1 'polypeptide(L)'
;MNLICFAACVEGLFFFAAFAYVYFLRSKGLLHGLAAGTNWVFRDESVHMDFAFETVRTIREEEPALFDAALQADVRAMIDQAIDCEMLFAEDLLGQGVAGLSPKDMRQYLEYCANQRLATLGFEKRYAAKNPFAFMDLQDVQEVANFFERRVSAYQVGVTGDVVLDAAF
;
A
#
# COMPACT_ATOMS: atom_id res chain seq x y z
N MET A 1 14.72 14.03 -6.88
CA MET A 1 14.59 12.66 -7.42
C MET A 1 14.61 11.58 -6.35
N ASN A 2 15.67 11.46 -5.54
CA ASN A 2 15.83 10.34 -4.59
C ASN A 2 14.66 10.15 -3.61
N LEU A 3 14.14 11.23 -3.03
CA LEU A 3 13.01 11.15 -2.10
C LEU A 3 11.71 10.67 -2.81
N ILE A 4 11.50 11.09 -4.06
CA ILE A 4 10.37 10.62 -4.88
C ILE A 4 10.53 9.13 -5.20
N CYS A 5 11.74 8.69 -5.54
CA CYS A 5 12.03 7.26 -5.75
C CYS A 5 11.72 6.43 -4.51
N PHE A 6 12.22 6.86 -3.35
CA PHE A 6 11.94 6.22 -2.07
C PHE A 6 10.43 6.11 -1.83
N ALA A 7 9.70 7.22 -1.87
CA ALA A 7 8.27 7.24 -1.56
C ALA A 7 7.41 6.50 -2.59
N ALA A 8 7.64 6.75 -3.89
CA ALA A 8 6.75 6.26 -4.93
C ALA A 8 7.11 4.85 -5.40
N CYS A 9 8.38 4.45 -5.39
CA CYS A 9 8.82 3.16 -5.90
C CYS A 9 9.09 2.16 -4.78
N VAL A 10 9.97 2.50 -3.82
CA VAL A 10 10.34 1.57 -2.76
C VAL A 10 9.15 1.33 -1.82
N GLU A 11 8.68 2.40 -1.19
CA GLU A 11 7.52 2.34 -0.29
C GLU A 11 6.22 2.15 -1.07
N GLY A 12 6.06 2.85 -2.19
CA GLY A 12 4.80 2.95 -2.90
C GLY A 12 4.47 1.81 -3.87
N LEU A 13 5.45 1.01 -4.29
CA LEU A 13 5.27 -0.11 -5.24
C LEU A 13 5.84 -1.42 -4.70
N PHE A 14 7.13 -1.49 -4.34
CA PHE A 14 7.77 -2.76 -3.94
C PHE A 14 7.15 -3.32 -2.66
N PHE A 15 7.01 -2.50 -1.62
CA PHE A 15 6.33 -2.95 -0.40
C PHE A 15 4.86 -3.28 -0.64
N PHE A 16 4.16 -2.53 -1.49
CA PHE A 16 2.75 -2.83 -1.84
C PHE A 16 2.60 -4.16 -2.59
N ALA A 17 3.56 -4.52 -3.45
CA ALA A 17 3.63 -5.84 -4.07
C ALA A 17 3.83 -6.94 -3.01
N ALA A 18 4.79 -6.73 -2.09
CA ALA A 18 5.04 -7.65 -0.98
C ALA A 18 3.79 -7.88 -0.10
N PHE A 19 3.06 -6.81 0.20
CA PHE A 19 1.79 -6.87 0.92
C PHE A 19 0.72 -7.66 0.15
N ALA A 20 0.65 -7.51 -1.17
CA ALA A 20 -0.27 -8.28 -2.00
C ALA A 20 -0.02 -9.80 -1.89
N TYR A 21 1.24 -10.24 -1.90
CA TYR A 21 1.57 -11.67 -1.74
C TYR A 21 1.13 -12.22 -0.38
N VAL A 22 1.39 -11.47 0.71
CA VAL A 22 1.02 -11.92 2.06
C VAL A 22 -0.50 -11.89 2.27
N TYR A 23 -1.18 -10.82 1.84
CA TYR A 23 -2.63 -10.72 1.98
C TYR A 23 -3.39 -11.66 1.06
N PHE A 24 -2.80 -12.07 -0.07
CA PHE A 24 -3.33 -13.18 -0.84
C PHE A 24 -3.39 -14.45 -0.01
N LEU A 25 -2.31 -14.83 0.69
CA LEU A 25 -2.30 -16.01 1.58
C LEU A 25 -3.31 -15.87 2.72
N ARG A 26 -3.43 -14.67 3.32
CA ARG A 26 -4.46 -14.36 4.32
C ARG A 26 -5.86 -14.59 3.77
N SER A 27 -6.15 -14.14 2.53
CA SER A 27 -7.45 -14.32 1.88
C SER A 27 -7.82 -15.79 1.66
N LYS A 28 -6.83 -16.69 1.66
CA LYS A 28 -7.00 -18.15 1.59
C LYS A 28 -7.09 -18.82 2.97
N GLY A 29 -7.11 -18.05 4.06
CA GLY A 29 -7.09 -18.56 5.44
C GLY A 29 -5.73 -19.10 5.88
N LEU A 30 -4.64 -18.63 5.26
CA LEU A 30 -3.28 -19.09 5.53
C LEU A 30 -2.46 -17.99 6.23
N LEU A 31 -1.49 -18.42 7.04
CA LEU A 31 -0.45 -17.58 7.65
C LEU A 31 -0.97 -16.32 8.39
N HIS A 32 -2.05 -16.44 9.17
CA HIS A 32 -2.64 -15.30 9.92
C HIS A 32 -1.64 -14.54 10.81
N GLY A 33 -0.66 -15.22 11.41
CA GLY A 33 0.38 -14.57 12.21
C GLY A 33 1.30 -13.68 11.36
N LEU A 34 1.67 -14.14 10.15
CA LEU A 34 2.45 -13.33 9.21
C LEU A 34 1.63 -12.12 8.75
N ALA A 35 0.37 -12.33 8.37
CA ALA A 35 -0.51 -11.25 7.94
C ALA A 35 -0.74 -10.20 9.04
N ALA A 36 -0.88 -10.63 10.30
CA ALA A 36 -0.98 -9.72 11.44
C ALA A 36 0.33 -8.91 11.62
N GLY A 37 1.50 -9.54 11.46
CA GLY A 37 2.79 -8.86 11.44
C GLY A 37 2.88 -7.81 10.32
N THR A 38 2.48 -8.20 9.12
CA THR A 38 2.47 -7.35 7.92
C THR A 38 1.52 -6.15 8.06
N ASN A 39 0.40 -6.28 8.77
CA ASN A 39 -0.47 -5.14 9.05
C ASN A 39 0.24 -4.02 9.85
N TRP A 40 1.16 -4.37 10.76
CA TRP A 40 1.93 -3.36 11.50
C TRP A 40 2.93 -2.66 10.60
N VAL A 41 3.67 -3.44 9.80
CA VAL A 41 4.60 -2.90 8.80
C VAL A 41 3.87 -1.99 7.81
N PHE A 42 2.70 -2.41 7.32
CA PHE A 42 1.87 -1.60 6.41
C PHE A 42 1.50 -0.24 6.99
N ARG A 43 1.18 -0.17 8.29
CA ARG A 43 0.89 1.09 8.97
C ARG A 43 2.11 1.98 9.03
N ASP A 44 3.27 1.41 9.34
CA ASP A 44 4.53 2.15 9.38
C ASP A 44 4.89 2.68 7.98
N GLU A 45 4.80 1.85 6.93
CA GLU A 45 5.09 2.30 5.56
C GLU A 45 4.10 3.34 5.05
N SER A 46 2.84 3.29 5.49
CA SER A 46 1.87 4.34 5.16
C SER A 46 2.31 5.70 5.71
N VAL A 47 2.82 5.73 6.95
CA VAL A 47 3.35 6.95 7.58
C VAL A 47 4.66 7.40 6.93
N HIS A 48 5.55 6.48 6.56
CA HIS A 48 6.78 6.81 5.81
C HIS A 48 6.46 7.48 4.48
N MET A 49 5.47 6.93 3.75
CA MET A 49 5.03 7.47 2.48
C MET A 49 4.38 8.84 2.65
N ASP A 50 3.49 9.01 3.63
CA ASP A 50 2.83 10.28 3.92
C ASP A 50 3.84 11.38 4.24
N PHE A 51 4.82 11.08 5.10
CA PHE A 51 5.90 12.01 5.42
C PHE A 51 6.73 12.38 4.18
N ALA A 52 7.12 11.40 3.37
CA ALA A 52 7.95 11.64 2.21
C ALA A 52 7.21 12.43 1.13
N PHE A 53 5.94 12.12 0.86
CA PHE A 53 5.12 12.88 -0.10
C PHE A 53 4.81 14.28 0.40
N GLU A 54 4.57 14.47 1.69
CA GLU A 54 4.38 15.80 2.27
C GLU A 54 5.64 16.65 2.14
N THR A 55 6.82 16.06 2.40
CA THR A 55 8.10 16.73 2.19
C THR A 55 8.29 17.14 0.72
N VAL A 56 7.95 16.25 -0.23
CA VAL A 56 8.00 16.58 -1.67
C VAL A 56 7.01 17.70 -2.02
N ARG A 57 5.81 17.71 -1.42
CA ARG A 57 4.82 18.77 -1.60
C ARG A 57 5.37 20.11 -1.11
N THR A 58 5.97 20.16 0.07
CA THR A 58 6.61 21.37 0.62
C THR A 58 7.72 21.88 -0.30
N ILE A 59 8.61 21.00 -0.76
CA ILE A 59 9.69 21.37 -1.70
C ILE A 59 9.11 21.96 -2.98
N ARG A 60 8.01 21.41 -3.51
CA ARG A 60 7.35 21.95 -4.71
C ARG A 60 6.79 23.35 -4.49
N GLU A 61 6.30 23.64 -3.29
CA GLU A 61 5.73 24.95 -2.95
C GLU A 61 6.82 26.00 -2.76
N GLU A 62 7.93 25.63 -2.14
CA GLU A 62 9.08 26.50 -1.89
C GLU A 62 9.91 26.73 -3.16
N GLU A 63 10.10 25.69 -3.98
CA GLU A 63 10.97 25.67 -5.15
C GLU A 63 10.25 25.12 -6.41
N PRO A 64 9.22 25.82 -6.92
CA PRO A 64 8.38 25.31 -8.01
C PRO A 64 9.14 25.09 -9.33
N ALA A 65 10.24 25.82 -9.54
CA ALA A 65 11.09 25.67 -10.72
C ALA A 65 11.76 24.29 -10.83
N LEU A 66 11.88 23.55 -9.72
CA LEU A 66 12.41 22.18 -9.72
C LEU A 66 11.44 21.17 -10.34
N PHE A 67 10.13 21.48 -10.40
CA PHE A 67 9.07 20.59 -10.90
C PHE A 67 8.73 20.85 -12.36
N ASP A 68 9.76 20.96 -13.18
CA ASP A 68 9.64 21.18 -14.61
C ASP A 68 9.21 19.91 -15.39
N ALA A 69 9.05 20.06 -16.71
CA ALA A 69 8.68 18.95 -17.58
C ALA A 69 9.74 17.84 -17.64
N ALA A 70 11.02 18.17 -17.40
CA ALA A 70 12.10 17.18 -17.39
C ALA A 70 11.98 16.28 -16.15
N LEU A 71 11.80 16.86 -14.96
CA LEU A 71 11.56 16.08 -13.73
C LEU A 71 10.34 15.18 -13.88
N GLN A 72 9.24 15.70 -14.46
CA GLN A 72 8.03 14.91 -14.67
C GLN A 72 8.27 13.70 -15.60
N ALA A 73 9.05 13.89 -16.66
CA ALA A 73 9.42 12.81 -17.56
C ALA A 73 10.30 11.76 -16.85
N ASP A 74 11.28 12.21 -16.07
CA ASP A 74 12.17 11.33 -15.31
C ASP A 74 11.41 10.52 -14.25
N VAL A 75 10.48 11.12 -13.53
CA VAL A 75 9.65 10.41 -12.53
C VAL A 75 8.78 9.36 -13.21
N ARG A 76 8.20 9.65 -14.39
CA ARG A 76 7.40 8.66 -15.14
C ARG A 76 8.27 7.49 -15.61
N ALA A 77 9.45 7.76 -16.14
CA ALA A 77 10.39 6.73 -16.56
C ALA A 77 10.87 5.87 -15.38
N MET A 78 11.15 6.49 -14.24
CA MET A 78 11.52 5.80 -13.00
C MET A 78 10.41 4.87 -12.50
N ILE A 79 9.14 5.31 -12.56
CA ILE A 79 7.99 4.48 -12.18
C ILE A 79 7.82 3.30 -13.15
N ASP A 80 7.94 3.53 -14.47
CA ASP A 80 7.89 2.44 -15.46
C ASP A 80 8.99 1.40 -15.17
N GLN A 81 10.22 1.86 -14.91
CA GLN A 81 11.35 0.99 -14.56
C GLN A 81 11.15 0.24 -13.25
N ALA A 82 10.54 0.89 -12.25
CA ALA A 82 10.21 0.24 -10.99
C ALA A 82 9.18 -0.88 -11.20
N ILE A 83 8.12 -0.65 -11.97
CA ILE A 83 7.13 -1.69 -12.30
C ILE A 83 7.83 -2.85 -13.01
N ASP A 84 8.66 -2.58 -14.01
CA ASP A 84 9.36 -3.65 -14.73
C ASP A 84 10.34 -4.42 -13.85
N CYS A 85 11.01 -3.75 -12.90
CA CYS A 85 11.87 -4.37 -11.91
C CYS A 85 11.07 -5.32 -10.99
N GLU A 86 9.97 -4.85 -10.42
CA GLU A 86 9.11 -5.67 -9.54
C GLU A 86 8.50 -6.84 -10.30
N MET A 87 8.20 -6.65 -11.59
CA MET A 87 7.69 -7.74 -12.42
C MET A 87 8.70 -8.86 -12.62
N LEU A 88 10.02 -8.61 -12.58
CA LEU A 88 11.01 -9.69 -12.56
C LEU A 88 10.85 -10.56 -11.31
N PHE A 89 10.60 -9.95 -10.16
CA PHE A 89 10.32 -10.66 -8.91
C PHE A 89 8.97 -11.40 -8.96
N ALA A 90 7.93 -10.76 -9.50
CA ALA A 90 6.61 -11.38 -9.65
C ALA A 90 6.64 -12.60 -10.59
N GLU A 91 7.41 -12.55 -11.68
CA GLU A 91 7.59 -13.68 -12.59
C GLU A 91 8.36 -14.84 -11.94
N ASP A 92 9.40 -14.55 -11.15
CA ASP A 92 10.13 -15.57 -10.40
C ASP A 92 9.22 -16.26 -9.37
N LEU A 93 8.40 -15.47 -8.66
CA LEU A 93 7.51 -15.97 -7.61
C LEU A 93 6.28 -16.72 -8.16
N LEU A 94 5.67 -16.21 -9.24
CA LEU A 94 4.37 -16.67 -9.74
C LEU A 94 4.45 -17.46 -11.05
N GLY A 95 5.62 -17.54 -11.70
CA GLY A 95 5.79 -18.11 -13.05
C GLY A 95 5.48 -19.60 -13.14
N GLN A 96 5.52 -20.34 -12.02
CA GLN A 96 5.08 -21.74 -11.96
C GLN A 96 3.57 -21.91 -11.79
N GLY A 97 2.83 -20.79 -11.65
CA GLY A 97 1.39 -20.74 -11.50
C GLY A 97 0.95 -20.78 -10.03
N VAL A 98 0.25 -19.72 -9.61
CA VAL A 98 -0.44 -19.65 -8.31
C VAL A 98 -1.92 -19.43 -8.58
N ALA A 99 -2.77 -20.38 -8.16
CA ALA A 99 -4.20 -20.31 -8.43
C ALA A 99 -4.85 -19.09 -7.73
N GLY A 100 -5.26 -18.10 -8.53
CA GLY A 100 -5.88 -16.86 -8.04
C GLY A 100 -4.90 -15.70 -7.83
N LEU A 101 -3.65 -15.82 -8.26
CA LEU A 101 -2.68 -14.72 -8.31
C LEU A 101 -1.78 -14.89 -9.53
N SER A 102 -1.86 -13.99 -10.51
CA SER A 102 -1.08 -14.07 -11.75
C SER A 102 -0.12 -12.88 -11.90
N PRO A 103 1.02 -13.05 -12.62
CA PRO A 103 1.89 -11.92 -12.96
C PRO A 103 1.15 -10.79 -13.67
N LYS A 104 0.16 -11.13 -14.52
CA LYS A 104 -0.68 -10.16 -15.21
C LYS A 104 -1.49 -9.30 -14.23
N ASP A 105 -2.13 -9.92 -13.25
CA ASP A 105 -2.89 -9.18 -12.23
C ASP A 105 -1.94 -8.36 -11.35
N MET A 106 -0.73 -8.87 -11.06
CA MET A 106 0.27 -8.13 -10.31
C MET A 106 0.71 -6.86 -11.05
N ARG A 107 0.99 -6.95 -12.36
CA ARG A 107 1.29 -5.76 -13.18
C ARG A 107 0.14 -4.75 -13.14
N GLN A 108 -1.09 -5.21 -13.31
CA GLN A 108 -2.26 -4.33 -13.26
C GLN A 108 -2.41 -3.66 -11.88
N TYR A 109 -2.13 -4.38 -10.79
CA TYR A 109 -2.13 -3.84 -9.44
C TYR A 109 -1.04 -2.77 -9.25
N LEU A 110 0.18 -3.03 -9.71
CA LEU A 110 1.29 -2.06 -9.65
C LEU A 110 0.99 -0.80 -10.45
N GLU A 111 0.42 -0.93 -11.65
CA GLU A 111 -0.03 0.20 -12.46
C GLU A 111 -1.14 1.02 -11.78
N TYR A 112 -2.05 0.34 -11.07
CA TYR A 112 -3.07 0.98 -10.25
C TYR A 112 -2.42 1.78 -9.10
N CYS A 113 -1.49 1.18 -8.34
CA CYS A 113 -0.74 1.86 -7.28
C CYS A 113 0.05 3.04 -7.82
N ALA A 114 0.75 2.88 -8.95
CA ALA A 114 1.54 3.92 -9.60
C ALA A 114 0.70 5.13 -9.97
N ASN A 115 -0.52 4.94 -10.48
CA ASN A 115 -1.44 6.04 -10.73
C ASN A 115 -1.81 6.82 -9.47
N GLN A 116 -1.95 6.15 -8.33
CA GLN A 116 -2.22 6.83 -7.06
C GLN A 116 -1.01 7.66 -6.63
N ARG A 117 0.22 7.13 -6.77
CA ARG A 117 1.47 7.89 -6.47
C ARG A 117 1.64 9.09 -7.39
N LEU A 118 1.40 8.93 -8.69
CA LEU A 118 1.42 10.02 -9.67
C LEU A 118 0.39 11.11 -9.29
N ALA A 119 -0.82 10.72 -8.91
CA ALA A 119 -1.85 11.67 -8.48
C ALA A 119 -1.44 12.43 -7.21
N THR A 120 -0.84 11.76 -6.21
CA THR A 120 -0.30 12.41 -5.00
C THR A 120 0.79 13.43 -5.35
N LEU A 121 1.63 13.13 -6.34
CA LEU A 121 2.64 14.06 -6.86
C LEU A 121 2.06 15.19 -7.74
N GLY A 122 0.75 15.21 -7.98
CA GLY A 122 0.08 16.18 -8.83
C GLY A 122 0.29 15.93 -10.34
N PHE A 123 0.68 14.73 -10.73
CA PHE A 123 0.90 14.35 -12.13
C PHE A 123 -0.32 13.62 -12.70
N GLU A 124 -0.53 13.76 -14.01
CA GLU A 124 -1.59 13.01 -14.70
C GLU A 124 -1.35 11.50 -14.66
N LYS A 125 -2.43 10.75 -14.44
CA LYS A 125 -2.44 9.29 -14.50
C LYS A 125 -1.88 8.79 -15.84
N ARG A 126 -1.14 7.68 -15.79
CA ARG A 126 -0.44 7.12 -16.95
C ARG A 126 -1.09 5.82 -17.44
N TYR A 127 -1.59 5.00 -16.53
CA TYR A 127 -2.05 3.65 -16.84
C TYR A 127 -3.58 3.56 -16.82
N ALA A 128 -4.16 2.75 -17.70
CA ALA A 128 -5.60 2.45 -17.69
C ALA A 128 -5.91 1.24 -16.77
N ALA A 129 -5.45 1.30 -15.53
CA ALA A 129 -5.51 0.19 -14.58
C ALA A 129 -6.56 0.40 -13.47
N LYS A 130 -7.11 -0.71 -12.99
CA LYS A 130 -8.02 -0.80 -11.82
C LYS A 130 -7.44 -1.85 -10.87
N ASN A 131 -7.70 -1.73 -9.57
CA ASN A 131 -7.27 -2.73 -8.60
C ASN A 131 -7.89 -4.11 -8.94
N PRO A 132 -7.07 -5.13 -9.28
CA PRO A 132 -7.58 -6.49 -9.52
C PRO A 132 -7.74 -7.29 -8.21
N PHE A 133 -7.18 -6.82 -7.10
CA PHE A 133 -7.13 -7.51 -5.82
C PHE A 133 -8.11 -6.91 -4.82
N ALA A 134 -9.36 -7.39 -4.84
CA ALA A 134 -10.39 -6.95 -3.89
C ALA A 134 -10.01 -7.20 -2.41
N PHE A 135 -9.15 -8.20 -2.14
CA PHE A 135 -8.64 -8.43 -0.78
C PHE A 135 -7.68 -7.33 -0.29
N MET A 136 -7.13 -6.51 -1.19
CA MET A 136 -6.35 -5.32 -0.83
C MET A 136 -7.25 -4.16 -0.39
N ASP A 137 -8.55 -4.18 -0.70
CA ASP A 137 -9.49 -3.16 -0.21
C ASP A 137 -9.91 -3.43 1.26
N LEU A 138 -9.72 -4.65 1.76
CA LEU A 138 -10.06 -5.08 3.12
C LEU A 138 -8.93 -4.82 4.15
N GLN A 139 -7.96 -3.99 3.80
CA GLN A 139 -6.76 -3.73 4.60
C GLN A 139 -7.04 -2.95 5.89
N ASP A 140 -7.96 -2.00 5.84
CA ASP A 140 -8.31 -1.14 6.98
C ASP A 140 -9.29 -1.80 7.96
N VAL A 141 -9.83 -2.98 7.61
CA VAL A 141 -10.77 -3.68 8.49
C VAL A 141 -9.99 -4.37 9.60
N GLN A 142 -10.07 -3.77 10.79
CA GLN A 142 -9.49 -4.30 12.01
C GLN A 142 -9.99 -5.74 12.24
N GLU A 143 -9.07 -6.69 12.42
CA GLU A 143 -9.43 -8.08 12.72
C GLU A 143 -10.08 -8.15 14.11
N VAL A 144 -11.40 -8.32 14.14
CA VAL A 144 -12.13 -8.71 15.35
C VAL A 144 -12.11 -10.23 15.41
N ALA A 145 -11.25 -10.79 16.25
CA ALA A 145 -11.19 -12.24 16.49
C ALA A 145 -12.04 -12.59 17.70
N ASN A 146 -12.92 -13.59 17.57
CA ASN A 146 -13.62 -14.17 18.71
C ASN A 146 -12.65 -15.03 19.53
N PHE A 147 -12.89 -15.11 20.84
CA PHE A 147 -12.05 -15.85 21.81
C PHE A 147 -11.77 -17.31 21.41
N PHE A 148 -12.66 -17.94 20.64
CA PHE A 148 -12.56 -19.33 20.20
C PHE A 148 -11.80 -19.54 18.88
N GLU A 149 -11.55 -18.49 18.11
CA GLU A 149 -10.97 -18.60 16.77
C GLU A 149 -9.44 -18.42 16.78
N ARG A 150 -8.92 -17.60 17.71
CA ARG A 150 -7.50 -17.24 17.78
C ARG A 150 -7.16 -16.62 19.13
N ARG A 151 -5.90 -16.74 19.55
CA ARG A 151 -5.35 -15.96 20.68
C ARG A 151 -5.39 -14.46 20.32
N VAL A 152 -6.22 -13.72 21.05
CA VAL A 152 -6.49 -12.29 20.84
C VAL A 152 -5.21 -11.47 21.06
N SER A 153 -4.84 -10.67 20.07
CA SER A 153 -3.70 -9.75 20.12
C SER A 153 -4.12 -8.27 20.04
N ALA A 154 -5.39 -8.00 19.70
CA ALA A 154 -5.97 -6.67 19.67
C ALA A 154 -6.87 -6.51 20.92
N TYR A 155 -6.44 -5.66 21.85
CA TYR A 155 -7.27 -5.29 23.00
C TYR A 155 -7.91 -3.94 22.71
N GLN A 156 -9.24 -3.90 22.63
CA GLN A 156 -9.96 -2.65 22.73
C GLN A 156 -9.97 -2.30 24.23
N VAL A 157 -9.27 -1.23 24.61
CA VAL A 157 -9.39 -0.71 25.98
C VAL A 157 -10.83 -0.24 26.11
N GLY A 158 -11.64 -0.96 26.88
CA GLY A 158 -12.98 -0.53 27.20
C GLY A 158 -12.88 0.88 27.78
N VAL A 159 -13.59 1.83 27.17
CA VAL A 159 -13.69 3.18 27.70
C VAL A 159 -14.24 3.05 29.11
N THR A 160 -13.40 3.28 30.11
CA THR A 160 -13.83 3.43 31.50
C THR A 160 -14.43 4.82 31.63
N GLY A 161 -15.69 4.94 31.24
CA GLY A 161 -16.56 6.04 31.61
C GLY A 161 -17.76 5.46 32.33
N ASP A 162 -18.17 6.10 33.43
CA ASP A 162 -19.43 5.76 34.09
C ASP A 162 -20.56 5.91 33.08
N VAL A 163 -21.19 4.80 32.71
CA VAL A 163 -22.44 4.84 31.96
C VAL A 163 -23.52 5.25 32.95
N VAL A 164 -23.72 6.56 33.08
CA VAL A 164 -24.86 7.10 33.81
C VAL A 164 -26.09 6.93 32.93
N LEU A 165 -26.88 5.89 33.20
CA LEU A 165 -28.15 5.61 32.52
C LEU A 165 -29.29 6.55 32.97
N ASP A 166 -29.00 7.51 33.85
CA ASP A 166 -29.98 8.38 34.52
C ASP A 166 -29.68 9.89 34.39
N ALA A 167 -29.06 10.31 33.28
CA ALA A 167 -29.09 11.72 32.94
C ALA A 167 -30.48 12.06 32.38
N ALA A 168 -31.28 12.78 33.16
CA ALA A 168 -32.51 13.40 32.68
C ALA A 168 -32.19 14.33 31.49
N PHE A 169 -33.02 14.23 30.44
CA PHE A 169 -32.95 15.00 29.19
C PHE A 169 -32.80 16.52 29.39
#